data_AF-A0AAJ2FTE7-F1
#
_entry.id   AF-A0AAJ2FTE7-F1
#
_cell.length_a   1.000
_cell.length_b   1.000
_cell.length_c   1.000
_cell.angle_alpha   90.00
_cell.angle_beta   90.00
_cell.angle_gamma   90.00
#
_symmetry.space_group_name_H-M   'P 1'
#
loop_
_entity.id
_entity.type
_entity.pdbx_description
1 polymer ?
#
loop_
_entity_poly.entity_id
_entity_poly.type
_entity_poly.pdbx_seq_one_letter_code
_entity_poly.pdbx_strand_id
1 'polypeptide(L)'
;MSAYDFSTYGGLKGRVEQISPGALKYDEARNRLGAETTYYRVMVRTHGNSLSKGGSQELRIVPGMTATVDVLTGPKTMLDYLLQPILRVQEAFHEK
;
A
#
# COMPACT_ATOMS: atom_id res chain seq x y z
N MET A 1 -6.83 -12.42 13.75
CA MET A 1 -8.27 -12.33 13.46
C MET A 1 -8.43 -11.46 12.22
N SER A 2 -8.97 -11.98 11.12
CA SER A 2 -9.13 -11.23 9.87
C SER A 2 -10.26 -10.21 9.98
N ALA A 3 -10.10 -9.04 9.37
CA ALA A 3 -11.23 -8.19 9.03
C ALA A 3 -12.18 -8.95 8.10
N TYR A 4 -13.47 -8.65 8.22
CA TYR A 4 -14.59 -9.29 7.53
C TYR A 4 -14.30 -9.68 6.06
N ASP A 5 -14.95 -10.77 5.60
CA ASP A 5 -14.76 -11.25 4.22
C ASP A 5 -15.18 -10.19 3.19
N PHE A 6 -14.22 -9.77 2.36
CA PHE A 6 -14.40 -8.75 1.32
C PHE A 6 -15.49 -9.12 0.32
N SER A 7 -15.64 -10.40 -0.04
CA SER A 7 -16.65 -10.85 -1.02
C SER A 7 -18.09 -10.59 -0.53
N THR A 8 -18.29 -10.64 0.79
CA THR A 8 -19.60 -10.50 1.41
C THR A 8 -19.90 -9.05 1.77
N TYR A 9 -18.94 -8.35 2.37
CA TYR A 9 -19.14 -7.03 2.98
C TYR A 9 -18.50 -5.86 2.22
N GLY A 10 -17.73 -6.15 1.17
CA GLY A 10 -16.98 -5.14 0.43
C GLY A 10 -15.78 -4.61 1.21
N GLY A 11 -15.30 -3.44 0.81
CA GLY A 11 -14.13 -2.78 1.42
C GLY A 11 -14.36 -1.31 1.69
N LEU A 12 -13.48 -0.73 2.50
CA LEU A 12 -13.47 0.70 2.76
C LEU A 12 -12.59 1.43 1.74
N LYS A 13 -13.13 2.50 1.17
CA LYS A 13 -12.29 3.45 0.44
C LYS A 13 -11.37 4.16 1.43
N GLY A 14 -10.12 4.35 1.03
CA GLY A 14 -9.13 5.06 1.82
C GLY A 14 -8.10 5.75 0.94
N ARG A 15 -7.26 6.55 1.58
CA ARG A 15 -6.15 7.27 0.96
C ARG A 15 -4.87 6.98 1.72
N VAL A 16 -3.77 6.79 1.00
CA VAL A 16 -2.43 6.74 1.58
C VAL A 16 -2.08 8.15 2.10
N GLU A 17 -1.87 8.30 3.40
CA GLU A 17 -1.48 9.58 4.00
C GLU A 17 0.03 9.72 4.14
N GLN A 18 0.71 8.62 4.43
CA GLN A 18 2.14 8.65 4.68
C GLN A 18 2.81 7.36 4.20
N ILE A 19 4.00 7.52 3.65
CA ILE A 19 4.93 6.45 3.35
C ILE A 19 6.18 6.71 4.21
N SER A 20 6.54 5.74 5.04
CA SER A 20 7.69 5.87 5.93
C SER A 20 8.98 5.70 5.13
N PRO A 21 10.01 6.52 5.35
CA PRO A 21 11.31 6.39 4.67
C PRO A 21 12.12 5.19 5.17
N GLY A 22 11.75 4.63 6.33
CA GLY A 22 12.41 3.47 6.91
C GLY A 22 12.15 2.20 6.10
N ALA A 23 13.20 1.69 5.46
CA ALA A 23 13.24 0.38 4.86
C ALA A 23 13.19 -0.71 5.95
N LEU A 24 12.20 -1.59 5.86
CA LEU A 24 12.09 -2.79 6.69
C LEU A 24 12.59 -3.98 5.89
N LYS A 25 13.64 -4.63 6.37
CA LYS A 25 14.10 -5.92 5.84
C LYS A 25 13.38 -7.02 6.61
N TYR A 26 12.69 -7.90 5.89
CA TYR A 26 12.08 -9.09 6.49
C TYR A 26 12.92 -10.30 6.09
N ASP A 27 13.45 -11.01 7.09
CA ASP A 27 14.43 -12.09 6.89
C ASP A 27 13.79 -13.46 6.61
N GLU A 28 12.45 -13.55 6.70
CA GLU A 28 11.78 -14.83 6.49
C GLU A 28 11.41 -15.03 5.01
N ALA A 29 12.19 -15.92 4.41
CA ALA A 29 11.88 -16.77 3.27
C ALA A 29 11.97 -16.12 1.87
N ARG A 30 13.11 -16.39 1.21
CA ARG A 30 13.19 -17.02 -0.12
C ARG A 30 11.92 -16.91 -0.99
N ASN A 31 11.52 -15.70 -1.36
CA ASN A 31 10.53 -15.50 -2.40
C ASN A 31 11.20 -15.74 -3.75
N ARG A 32 11.26 -17.02 -4.20
CA ARG A 32 11.53 -17.61 -5.54
C ARG A 32 12.56 -16.95 -6.52
N LEU A 33 13.23 -15.88 -6.12
CA LEU A 33 13.95 -14.91 -6.93
C LEU A 33 15.10 -14.26 -6.11
N GLY A 34 15.59 -14.88 -5.03
CA GLY A 34 16.88 -14.53 -4.39
C GLY A 34 17.12 -13.08 -3.94
N ALA A 35 16.12 -12.19 -3.98
CA ALA A 35 16.29 -10.77 -3.73
C ALA A 35 15.85 -10.41 -2.32
N GLU A 36 16.72 -9.71 -1.58
CA GLU A 36 16.36 -9.05 -0.32
C GLU A 36 15.14 -8.14 -0.58
N THR A 37 13.96 -8.58 -0.15
CA THR A 37 12.74 -7.80 -0.37
C THR A 37 12.66 -6.76 0.74
N THR A 38 12.84 -5.49 0.36
CA THR A 38 12.68 -4.36 1.26
C THR A 38 11.24 -3.88 1.22
N TYR A 39 10.64 -3.71 2.40
CA TYR A 39 9.28 -3.20 2.56
C TYR A 39 9.30 -1.78 3.13
N TYR A 40 8.34 -0.97 2.73
CA TYR A 40 8.12 0.36 3.29
C TYR A 40 6.78 0.38 4.02
N ARG A 41 6.77 0.94 5.23
CA ARG A 41 5.53 1.08 6.00
C ARG A 41 4.68 2.20 5.42
N VAL A 42 3.45 1.88 5.03
CA VAL A 42 2.44 2.85 4.59
C VAL A 42 1.35 3.03 5.65
N MET A 43 0.90 4.27 5.83
CA MET A 43 -0.26 4.60 6.66
C MET A 43 -1.41 4.99 5.75
N VAL A 44 -2.50 4.23 5.84
CA VAL A 44 -3.70 4.41 5.03
C VAL A 44 -4.84 4.88 5.93
N ARG A 45 -5.45 6.01 5.59
CA ARG A 45 -6.65 6.51 6.25
C ARG A 45 -7.88 6.08 5.47
N THR A 46 -8.76 5.31 6.11
CA THR A 46 -10.07 4.98 5.57
C THR A 46 -11.04 6.15 5.77
N HIS A 47 -12.03 6.29 4.89
CA HIS A 47 -13.06 7.34 5.00
C HIS A 47 -14.05 7.12 6.16
N GLY A 48 -14.07 5.92 6.75
CA GLY A 48 -14.87 5.55 7.90
C GLY A 48 -14.23 4.39 8.67
N ASN A 49 -14.88 3.96 9.75
CA ASN A 49 -14.42 2.87 10.62
C ASN A 49 -15.38 1.67 10.63
N SER A 50 -16.37 1.67 9.73
CA SER A 50 -17.38 0.63 9.67
C SER A 50 -17.74 0.26 8.24
N LEU A 51 -17.97 -1.03 8.01
CA LEU A 51 -18.52 -1.53 6.75
C LEU A 51 -20.05 -1.60 6.89
N SER A 52 -20.76 -1.08 5.89
CA SER A 52 -22.22 -1.18 5.80
C SER A 52 -22.61 -1.70 4.42
N LYS A 53 -23.43 -2.76 4.36
CA LYS A 53 -24.00 -3.25 3.10
C LYS A 53 -25.50 -2.98 3.07
N GLY A 54 -25.95 -2.08 2.20
CA GLY A 54 -27.36 -1.95 1.83
C GLY A 54 -28.36 -1.78 2.98
N GLY A 55 -27.98 -1.08 4.07
CA GLY A 55 -28.85 -0.87 5.24
C GLY A 55 -28.81 -1.95 6.31
N SER A 56 -27.95 -2.96 6.17
CA SER A 56 -27.68 -3.96 7.22
C SER A 56 -26.69 -3.45 8.30
N GLN A 57 -26.59 -4.22 9.39
CA GLN A 57 -25.86 -3.91 10.62
C GLN A 57 -24.45 -3.35 10.38
N GLU A 58 -24.12 -2.27 11.09
CA GLU A 58 -22.83 -1.59 11.01
C GLU A 58 -21.71 -2.46 11.58
N LEU A 59 -20.79 -2.92 10.72
CA LEU A 59 -19.66 -3.75 11.11
C LEU A 59 -18.46 -2.87 11.48
N ARG A 60 -18.23 -2.71 12.77
CA ARG A 60 -17.14 -1.87 13.30
C ARG A 60 -15.80 -2.57 13.15
N ILE A 61 -14.80 -1.83 12.68
CA ILE A 61 -13.40 -2.27 12.60
C ILE A 61 -12.68 -1.79 13.85
N VAL A 62 -12.03 -2.72 14.56
CA VAL A 62 -11.25 -2.44 15.77
C VAL A 62 -9.75 -2.63 15.52
N PRO A 63 -8.87 -1.94 16.27
CA PRO A 63 -7.43 -2.13 16.16
C PRO A 63 -7.02 -3.59 16.40
N GLY A 64 -5.98 -4.05 15.68
CA GLY A 64 -5.49 -5.44 15.75
C GLY A 64 -6.09 -6.38 14.72
N MET A 65 -7.08 -5.94 13.94
CA MET A 65 -7.59 -6.69 12.80
C MET A 65 -6.61 -6.62 11.62
N THR A 66 -6.39 -7.75 10.96
CA THR A 66 -5.62 -7.81 9.71
C THR A 66 -6.52 -7.39 8.55
N ALA A 67 -6.02 -6.53 7.67
CA ALA A 67 -6.72 -6.08 6.48
C ALA A 67 -5.80 -6.18 5.25
N THR A 68 -6.40 -6.44 4.09
CA THR A 68 -5.73 -6.37 2.80
C THR A 68 -6.04 -5.00 2.18
N VAL A 69 -5.03 -4.34 1.63
CA VAL A 69 -5.18 -3.03 1.00
C VAL A 69 -4.66 -3.10 -0.43
N ASP A 70 -5.55 -2.83 -1.38
CA ASP A 70 -5.18 -2.66 -2.78
C ASP A 70 -4.89 -1.19 -3.05
N VAL A 71 -3.62 -0.88 -3.34
CA VAL A 71 -3.17 0.48 -3.62
C VAL A 71 -3.18 0.72 -5.13
N LEU A 72 -4.12 1.55 -5.58
CA LEU A 72 -4.13 2.05 -6.95
C LEU A 72 -3.04 3.11 -7.11
N THR A 73 -1.98 2.77 -7.85
CA THR A 73 -0.96 3.75 -8.25
C THR A 73 -1.43 4.50 -9.49
N GLY A 74 -1.04 5.77 -9.64
CA GLY A 74 -1.42 6.59 -10.78
C GLY A 74 -0.97 5.98 -12.12
N PRO A 75 -1.56 6.40 -13.25
CA PRO A 75 -1.19 5.88 -14.55
C PRO A 75 0.30 6.17 -14.81
N LYS A 76 1.07 5.11 -15.05
CA LYS A 76 2.44 5.21 -15.57
C LYS A 76 2.36 5.07 -17.09
N THR A 77 2.77 6.10 -17.81
CA THR A 77 2.91 6.01 -19.26
C THR A 77 4.19 5.26 -19.62
N MET A 78 4.25 4.69 -20.83
CA MET A 78 5.47 4.07 -21.33
C MET A 78 6.63 5.07 -21.42
N LEU A 79 6.31 6.34 -21.69
CA LEU A 79 7.26 7.44 -21.68
C LEU A 79 7.85 7.66 -20.27
N ASP A 80 7.05 7.56 -19.20
CA ASP A 80 7.55 7.71 -17.83
C ASP A 80 8.66 6.70 -17.51
N TYR A 81 8.52 5.46 -17.98
CA TYR A 81 9.55 4.43 -17.81
C TYR A 81 10.84 4.73 -18.60
N LEU A 82 10.70 5.28 -19.81
CA LEU A 82 11.86 5.69 -20.62
C LEU A 82 12.59 6.91 -20.04
N LEU A 83 11.87 7.79 -19.34
CA LEU A 83 12.43 9.00 -18.74
C LEU A 83 13.03 8.76 -17.34
N GLN A 84 12.66 7.69 -16.64
CA GLN A 84 13.21 7.34 -15.32
C GLN A 84 14.76 7.36 -15.24
N PRO A 85 15.52 6.82 -16.21
CA PRO A 85 16.98 6.85 -16.18
C PRO A 85 17.55 8.27 -16.26
N ILE A 86 16.95 9.15 -17.07
CA ILE A 86 17.41 10.52 -17.29
C ILE A 86 17.21 11.35 -16.02
N LEU A 87 16.06 11.20 -15.36
CA LEU A 87 15.76 11.89 -14.11
C LEU A 87 16.71 11.50 -12.97
N ARG A 88 17.06 10.20 -12.86
CA ARG A 88 18.04 9.72 -11.86
C ARG A 88 19.44 10.32 -12.06
N VAL A 89 19.83 10.53 -13.31
CA VAL A 89 21.13 11.12 -13.65
C VAL A 89 21.18 12.59 -13.23
N GLN A 90 20.08 13.34 -13.40
CA GLN A 90 20.04 14.75 -12.98
C GLN A 90 20.09 14.94 -11.46
N GLU A 91 19.52 14.05 -10.65
CA GLU A 91 19.64 14.11 -9.19
C GLU A 91 21.08 13.87 -8.72
N ALA A 92 21.82 12.94 -9.36
CA ALA A 92 23.22 12.66 -9.06
C ALA A 92 24.16 13.84 -9.36
N PHE A 93 23.75 14.78 -10.22
CA PHE A 93 24.52 16.00 -10.52
C PHE A 93 24.22 17.18 -9.58
N HIS A 94 23.14 17.12 -8.78
CA HIS A 94 22.78 18.16 -7.82
C HIS A 94 23.41 17.96 -6.43
N GLU A 95 24.18 16.89 -6.21
CA GLU A 95 24.98 16.69 -5.01
C GLU A 95 26.45 17.11 -5.27
N LYS A 96 26.70 18.42 -5.32
CA LYS A 96 28.03 19.03 -5.20
C LYS A 96 27.96 20.41 -4.57
#